data_AF-A0A261B0E4-F1
#
_entry.id   AF-A0A261B0E4-F1
#
_cell.length_a   1.000
_cell.length_b   1.000
_cell.length_c   1.000
_cell.angle_alpha   90.00
_cell.angle_beta   90.00
_cell.angle_gamma   90.00
#
_symmetry.space_group_name_H-M   'P 1'
#
loop_
_entity.id
_entity.type
_entity.pdbx_description
1 polymer ?
#
loop_
_entity_poly.entity_id
_entity_poly.type
_entity_poly.pdbx_seq_one_letter_code
_entity_poly.pdbx_strand_id
1 'polypeptide(L)'
;MLSTLALKYCHQILFDPEFLIRKEFKFKKLPIIVRMLIMQLMDPAERFALSLTSKRMETEVKLIKKQYYYPQIFFRNRASYIQLRGEAGFQICCYSRGYKREVGGYHRLHYNKGTLIGNTALAINKMSGVFNMDGLEMVFTKVTPRTITRFEC
;
A
#
# COMPACT_ATOMS: atom_id res chain seq x y z
N MET A 1 -22.75 -18.13 2.33
CA MET A 1 -23.37 -17.54 3.54
C MET A 1 -22.36 -17.61 4.68
N LEU A 2 -21.93 -16.47 5.21
CA LEU A 2 -21.21 -16.43 6.48
C LEU A 2 -22.18 -16.83 7.59
N SER A 3 -21.84 -17.85 8.39
CA SER A 3 -22.70 -18.27 9.49
C SER A 3 -22.84 -17.12 10.49
N THR A 4 -24.06 -16.91 10.99
CA THR A 4 -24.38 -15.95 12.06
C THR A 4 -23.47 -16.13 13.27
N LEU A 5 -22.96 -17.34 13.51
CA LEU A 5 -21.99 -17.64 14.56
C LEU A 5 -20.63 -16.96 14.33
N ALA A 6 -20.10 -16.98 13.09
CA ALA A 6 -18.82 -16.37 12.76
C ALA A 6 -18.86 -14.84 12.87
N LEU A 7 -19.99 -14.24 12.46
CA LEU A 7 -20.25 -12.80 12.64
C LEU A 7 -20.38 -12.43 14.12
N LYS A 8 -21.09 -13.25 14.91
CA LYS A 8 -21.24 -13.05 16.36
C LYS A 8 -19.90 -13.14 17.09
N TYR A 9 -19.03 -14.06 16.67
CA TYR A 9 -17.69 -14.22 17.22
C TYR A 9 -16.76 -13.04 16.86
N CYS A 10 -16.83 -12.54 15.62
CA CYS A 10 -16.09 -11.34 15.22
C CYS A 10 -16.60 -10.10 15.98
N HIS A 11 -17.91 -9.96 16.16
CA HIS A 11 -18.51 -8.87 16.91
C HIS A 11 -18.12 -8.92 18.39
N GLN A 12 -18.10 -10.10 19.01
CA GLN A 12 -17.64 -10.25 20.39
C GLN A 12 -16.17 -9.85 20.56
N ILE A 13 -15.30 -10.24 19.64
CA ILE A 13 -13.87 -9.88 19.71
C ILE A 13 -13.62 -8.39 19.44
N LEU A 14 -14.37 -7.78 18.52
CA LEU A 14 -14.16 -6.38 18.12
C LEU A 14 -14.81 -5.37 19.06
N PHE A 15 -15.86 -5.77 19.81
CA PHE A 15 -16.65 -4.88 20.67
C PHE A 15 -16.64 -5.28 22.15
N ASP A 16 -15.76 -6.19 22.56
CA ASP A 16 -15.52 -6.46 23.97
C ASP A 16 -14.74 -5.28 24.59
N PRO A 17 -15.33 -4.51 25.52
CA PRO A 17 -14.71 -3.33 26.12
C PRO A 17 -13.48 -3.68 26.98
N GLU A 18 -13.30 -4.96 27.35
CA GLU A 18 -12.10 -5.46 28.03
C GLU A 18 -11.07 -6.07 27.07
N PHE A 19 -11.28 -5.99 25.74
CA PHE A 19 -10.36 -6.50 24.74
C PHE A 19 -9.06 -5.66 24.68
N LEU A 20 -8.19 -5.90 25.64
CA LEU A 20 -6.80 -5.50 25.60
C LEU A 20 -6.11 -6.34 24.53
N ILE A 21 -5.68 -5.69 23.44
CA ILE A 21 -4.77 -6.28 22.46
C ILE A 21 -3.52 -6.74 23.23
N ARG A 22 -3.48 -8.03 23.60
CA ARG A 22 -2.31 -8.64 24.21
C ARG A 22 -1.13 -8.36 23.27
N LYS A 23 0.04 -8.04 23.86
CA LYS A 23 1.29 -7.64 23.20
C LYS A 23 1.76 -8.49 22.00
N GLU A 24 1.11 -9.60 21.69
CA GLU A 24 1.36 -10.41 20.49
C GLU A 24 0.07 -10.81 19.76
N PHE A 25 -0.64 -9.85 19.16
CA PHE A 25 -1.67 -10.20 18.19
C PHE A 25 -1.04 -10.85 16.94
N LYS A 26 -1.22 -12.16 16.79
CA LYS A 26 -0.68 -12.93 15.66
C LYS A 26 -1.72 -12.99 14.54
N PHE A 27 -1.79 -11.96 13.69
CA PHE A 27 -2.69 -11.89 12.53
C PHE A 27 -2.72 -13.20 11.71
N LYS A 28 -1.55 -13.82 11.50
CA LYS A 28 -1.38 -15.08 10.75
C LYS A 28 -2.10 -16.29 11.36
N LYS A 29 -2.46 -16.25 12.65
CA LYS A 29 -3.14 -17.34 13.37
C LYS A 29 -4.67 -17.27 13.28
N LEU A 30 -5.24 -16.15 12.83
CA LEU A 30 -6.69 -16.02 12.68
C LEU A 30 -7.23 -16.98 11.61
N PRO A 31 -8.51 -17.35 11.61
CA PRO A 31 -9.14 -18.05 10.49
C PRO A 31 -9.02 -17.27 9.18
N ILE A 32 -8.91 -17.96 8.04
CA ILE A 32 -8.71 -17.32 6.72
C ILE A 32 -9.82 -16.30 6.40
N ILE A 33 -11.07 -16.61 6.74
CA ILE A 33 -12.22 -15.73 6.54
C ILE A 33 -12.07 -14.42 7.31
N VAL A 34 -11.64 -14.49 8.57
CA VAL A 34 -11.43 -13.31 9.42
C VAL A 34 -10.28 -12.46 8.87
N ARG A 35 -9.18 -13.09 8.43
CA ARG A 35 -8.08 -12.36 7.77
C ARG A 35 -8.57 -11.63 6.53
N MET A 36 -9.34 -12.30 5.66
CA MET A 36 -9.86 -11.70 4.43
C MET A 36 -10.75 -10.49 4.71
N LEU A 37 -11.63 -10.57 5.73
CA LEU A 37 -12.47 -9.44 6.15
C LEU A 37 -11.63 -8.26 6.66
N ILE A 38 -10.64 -8.52 7.52
CA ILE A 38 -9.73 -7.48 8.00
C ILE A 38 -9.01 -6.82 6.81
N MET A 39 -8.44 -7.62 5.91
CA MET A 39 -7.71 -7.07 4.77
C MET A 39 -8.61 -6.29 3.79
N GLN A 40 -9.90 -6.61 3.69
CA GLN A 40 -10.87 -5.82 2.92
C GLN A 40 -11.12 -4.43 3.53
N LEU A 41 -10.97 -4.30 4.84
CA LEU A 41 -11.15 -3.06 5.60
C LEU A 41 -9.86 -2.23 5.73
N MET A 42 -8.70 -2.85 5.51
CA MET A 42 -7.40 -2.19 5.61
C MET A 42 -7.19 -1.14 4.51
N ASP A 43 -6.52 -0.05 4.88
CA ASP A 43 -6.09 0.96 3.93
C ASP A 43 -5.11 0.36 2.89
N PRO A 44 -5.03 0.93 1.67
CA PRO A 44 -4.12 0.41 0.65
C PRO A 44 -2.67 0.32 1.12
N ALA A 45 -2.22 1.29 1.93
CA ALA A 45 -0.87 1.32 2.47
C ALA A 45 -0.58 0.11 3.36
N GLU A 46 -1.53 -0.27 4.21
CA GLU A 46 -1.40 -1.40 5.11
C GLU A 46 -1.46 -2.73 4.38
N ARG A 47 -2.38 -2.87 3.41
CA ARG A 47 -2.45 -4.05 2.53
C ARG A 47 -1.16 -4.27 1.77
N PHE A 48 -0.61 -3.21 1.19
CA PHE A 48 0.65 -3.31 0.45
C PHE A 48 1.79 -3.74 1.37
N ALA A 49 1.91 -3.16 2.57
CA ALA A 49 2.91 -3.59 3.56
C ALA A 49 2.71 -5.05 3.99
N LEU A 50 1.47 -5.47 4.25
CA LEU A 50 1.14 -6.85 4.63
C LEU A 50 1.53 -7.85 3.53
N SER A 51 1.29 -7.52 2.27
CA SER A 51 1.65 -8.36 1.11
C SER A 51 3.15 -8.67 1.04
N LEU A 52 3.99 -7.80 1.60
CA LEU A 52 5.45 -7.92 1.56
C LEU A 52 6.02 -8.74 2.72
N THR A 53 5.19 -9.12 3.70
CA THR A 53 5.64 -9.87 4.88
C THR A 53 5.91 -11.35 4.63
N SER A 54 5.29 -11.95 3.59
CA SER A 54 5.51 -13.34 3.18
C SER A 54 4.77 -13.65 1.87
N LYS A 55 5.23 -14.67 1.13
CA LYS A 55 4.55 -15.19 -0.08
C LYS A 55 3.09 -15.57 0.16
N ARG A 56 2.80 -16.11 1.36
CA ARG A 56 1.42 -16.44 1.77
C ARG A 56 0.55 -15.19 1.87
N MET A 57 1.01 -14.16 2.58
CA MET A 57 0.24 -12.91 2.70
C MET A 57 0.09 -12.21 1.35
N GLU A 58 1.12 -12.24 0.49
CA GLU A 58 1.00 -11.76 -0.88
C GLU A 58 -0.17 -12.43 -1.61
N THR A 59 -0.23 -13.76 -1.54
CA THR A 59 -1.29 -14.54 -2.21
C THR A 59 -2.65 -14.22 -1.62
N GLU A 60 -2.77 -14.14 -0.29
CA GLU A 60 -4.04 -13.84 0.37
C GLU A 60 -4.54 -12.42 0.06
N VAL A 61 -3.65 -11.41 0.00
CA VAL A 61 -4.04 -10.04 -0.37
C VAL A 61 -4.52 -9.97 -1.83
N LYS A 62 -3.88 -10.71 -2.74
CA LYS A 62 -4.29 -10.80 -4.16
C LYS A 62 -5.70 -11.38 -4.38
N LEU A 63 -6.17 -12.20 -3.45
CA LEU A 63 -7.49 -12.86 -3.54
C LEU A 63 -8.64 -11.97 -3.05
N ILE A 64 -8.34 -10.78 -2.53
CA ILE A 64 -9.36 -9.85 -2.05
C ILE A 64 -10.12 -9.25 -3.25
N LYS A 65 -11.42 -8.98 -3.06
CA LYS A 65 -12.26 -8.33 -4.08
C LYS A 65 -11.56 -7.11 -4.69
N LYS A 66 -11.66 -6.99 -6.02
CA LYS A 66 -11.16 -5.84 -6.78
C LYS A 66 -11.75 -4.55 -6.18
N GLN A 67 -10.85 -3.65 -5.76
CA GLN A 67 -11.14 -2.24 -5.60
C GLN A 67 -10.36 -1.52 -6.70
N TYR A 68 -11.02 -0.56 -7.36
CA TYR A 68 -10.37 0.18 -8.44
C TYR A 68 -9.45 1.23 -7.85
N TYR A 69 -8.18 1.13 -8.20
CA TYR A 69 -7.17 2.11 -7.84
C TYR A 69 -6.57 2.71 -9.10
N TYR A 70 -6.37 4.02 -9.07
CA TYR A 70 -5.76 4.77 -10.16
C TYR A 70 -4.36 5.20 -9.73
N PRO A 71 -3.30 4.48 -10.15
CA PRO A 71 -1.95 4.85 -9.81
C PRO A 71 -1.52 6.09 -10.60
N GLN A 72 -0.80 6.99 -9.93
CA GLN A 72 -0.20 8.18 -10.51
C GLN A 72 1.32 8.14 -10.30
N ILE A 73 2.07 8.42 -11.36
CA ILE A 73 3.54 8.41 -11.33
C ILE A 73 4.06 9.83 -11.49
N PHE A 74 4.92 10.26 -10.58
CA PHE A 74 5.58 11.56 -10.60
C PHE A 74 7.09 11.38 -10.64
N PHE A 75 7.80 12.23 -11.37
CA PHE A 75 9.27 12.25 -11.40
C PHE A 75 9.78 13.55 -10.77
N ARG A 76 10.62 13.43 -9.75
CA ARG A 76 11.19 14.58 -9.01
C ARG A 76 12.51 14.17 -8.39
N ASN A 77 13.48 15.09 -8.32
CA ASN A 77 14.73 14.92 -7.56
C ASN A 77 15.47 13.59 -7.85
N ARG A 78 15.56 13.19 -9.13
CA ARG A 78 16.18 11.92 -9.57
C ARG A 78 15.52 10.64 -9.01
N ALA A 79 14.28 10.75 -8.55
CA ALA A 79 13.45 9.64 -8.09
C ALA A 79 12.10 9.66 -8.83
N SER A 80 11.38 8.55 -8.73
CA SER A 80 10.00 8.42 -9.17
C SER A 80 9.14 8.09 -7.96
N TYR A 81 7.92 8.59 -7.97
CA TYR A 81 6.96 8.45 -6.90
C TYR A 81 5.68 7.86 -7.47
N ILE A 82 5.16 6.82 -6.84
CA ILE A 82 3.90 6.19 -7.19
C ILE A 82 2.92 6.49 -6.06
N GLN A 83 1.79 7.11 -6.37
CA GLN A 83 0.69 7.40 -5.45
C GLN A 83 -0.61 6.79 -5.99
N LEU A 84 -1.63 6.66 -5.15
CA LEU A 84 -2.97 6.26 -5.58
C LEU A 84 -3.89 7.48 -5.49
N ARG A 85 -4.60 7.78 -6.58
CA ARG A 85 -5.50 8.94 -6.65
C ARG A 85 -6.62 8.79 -5.62
N GLY A 86 -6.81 9.83 -4.80
CA GLY A 86 -7.84 9.84 -3.75
C GLY A 86 -7.46 9.12 -2.46
N GLU A 87 -6.30 8.48 -2.40
CA GLU A 87 -5.83 7.71 -1.24
C GLU A 87 -4.69 8.46 -0.55
N ALA A 88 -5.02 9.20 0.51
CA ALA A 88 -4.03 9.91 1.30
C ALA A 88 -3.07 8.91 1.99
N GLY A 89 -1.77 9.21 1.98
CA GLY A 89 -0.76 8.43 2.71
C GLY A 89 -0.19 7.21 1.99
N PHE A 90 -0.69 6.83 0.81
CA PHE A 90 -0.03 5.83 -0.03
C PHE A 90 0.99 6.49 -0.97
N GLN A 91 2.28 6.24 -0.72
CA GLN A 91 3.35 6.69 -1.62
C GLN A 91 4.53 5.73 -1.62
N ILE A 92 4.97 5.31 -2.81
CA ILE A 92 6.18 4.53 -3.05
C ILE A 92 7.21 5.43 -3.75
N CYS A 93 8.41 5.54 -3.19
CA CYS A 93 9.56 6.21 -3.78
C CYS A 93 10.51 5.18 -4.39
N CYS A 94 10.87 5.35 -5.67
CA CYS A 94 11.80 4.50 -6.40
C CYS A 94 13.03 5.31 -6.84
N TYR A 95 14.21 4.70 -6.73
CA TYR A 95 15.50 5.32 -7.03
C TYR A 95 16.52 4.24 -7.42
N SER A 96 17.78 4.60 -7.70
CA SER A 96 18.80 3.67 -8.22
C SER A 96 19.14 2.47 -7.32
N ARG A 97 18.75 2.48 -6.04
CA ARG A 97 19.00 1.36 -5.13
C ARG A 97 17.76 0.51 -4.83
N GLY A 98 16.61 0.80 -5.43
CA GLY A 98 15.37 0.05 -5.26
C GLY A 98 14.15 0.95 -5.04
N TYR A 99 13.17 0.45 -4.28
CA TYR A 99 11.98 1.23 -3.90
C TYR A 99 11.59 1.02 -2.45
N LYS A 100 10.92 2.03 -1.87
CA LYS A 100 10.44 2.04 -0.47
C LYS A 100 9.12 2.79 -0.36
N ARG A 101 8.35 2.51 0.68
CA ARG A 101 7.18 3.34 1.06
C ARG A 101 7.65 4.55 1.87
N GLU A 102 7.09 5.73 1.60
CA GLU A 102 7.51 6.99 2.25
C GLU A 102 6.88 7.18 3.65
N VAL A 103 5.59 6.88 3.82
CA VAL A 103 4.84 7.15 5.05
C VAL A 103 4.65 5.87 5.87
N GLY A 104 4.95 5.88 7.18
CA GLY A 104 4.67 4.75 8.08
C GLY A 104 5.83 3.78 8.36
N GLY A 105 7.07 4.28 8.35
CA GLY A 105 8.25 3.58 8.90
C GLY A 105 9.20 2.99 7.85
N TYR A 106 10.47 2.83 8.26
CA TYR A 106 11.65 2.45 7.46
C TYR A 106 11.64 1.02 6.89
N HIS A 107 10.53 0.55 6.34
CA HIS A 107 10.55 -0.68 5.57
C HIS A 107 11.08 -0.35 4.17
N ARG A 108 12.38 -0.58 3.93
CA ARG A 108 12.91 -0.68 2.56
C ARG A 108 12.24 -1.87 1.90
N LEU A 109 11.12 -1.60 1.22
CA LEU A 109 10.16 -2.62 0.83
C LEU A 109 10.69 -3.60 -0.21
N HIS A 110 11.68 -3.24 -1.03
CA HIS A 110 12.57 -4.17 -1.73
C HIS A 110 13.86 -3.45 -2.18
N TYR A 111 15.01 -3.96 -1.77
CA TYR A 111 16.32 -3.48 -2.21
C TYR A 111 16.79 -4.26 -3.44
N ASN A 112 16.51 -3.74 -4.62
CA ASN A 112 17.07 -4.23 -5.87
C ASN A 112 17.86 -3.09 -6.51
N LYS A 113 19.17 -3.30 -6.71
CA LYS A 113 20.02 -2.34 -7.43
C LYS A 113 19.61 -2.37 -8.90
N GLY A 114 19.32 -1.20 -9.47
CA GLY A 114 18.75 -1.09 -10.81
C GLY A 114 18.67 0.37 -11.28
N THR A 115 18.19 0.60 -12.49
CA THR A 115 17.92 1.96 -12.96
C THR A 115 16.64 2.50 -12.32
N LEU A 116 16.47 3.83 -12.30
CA LEU A 116 15.23 4.44 -11.84
C LEU A 116 14.01 3.86 -12.57
N ILE A 117 14.11 3.74 -13.90
CA ILE A 117 13.05 3.17 -14.75
C ILE A 117 12.77 1.72 -14.37
N GLY A 118 13.81 0.88 -14.24
CA GLY A 118 13.65 -0.52 -13.87
C GLY A 118 13.00 -0.69 -12.49
N ASN A 119 13.43 0.08 -11.51
CA ASN A 119 12.85 0.04 -10.17
C ASN A 119 11.42 0.57 -10.12
N THR A 120 11.09 1.55 -10.95
CA THR A 120 9.71 2.04 -11.13
C THR A 120 8.82 0.93 -11.71
N ALA A 121 9.27 0.26 -12.77
CA ALA A 121 8.54 -0.84 -13.41
C ALA A 121 8.33 -2.01 -12.43
N LEU A 122 9.36 -2.38 -11.65
CA LEU A 122 9.25 -3.41 -10.63
C LEU A 122 8.21 -3.06 -9.56
N ALA A 123 8.21 -1.81 -9.08
CA ALA A 123 7.23 -1.34 -8.09
C ALA A 123 5.80 -1.37 -8.66
N ILE A 124 5.61 -0.93 -9.91
CA ILE A 124 4.32 -0.99 -10.60
C ILE A 124 3.83 -2.43 -10.75
N ASN A 125 4.68 -3.35 -11.23
CA ASN A 125 4.29 -4.74 -11.40
C ASN A 125 3.89 -5.40 -10.07
N LYS A 126 4.63 -5.10 -9.00
CA LYS A 126 4.27 -5.57 -7.66
C LYS A 126 2.91 -5.02 -7.21
N MET A 127 2.71 -3.72 -7.41
CA MET A 127 1.48 -3.02 -7.03
C MET A 127 0.27 -3.49 -7.84
N SER A 128 0.38 -3.59 -9.17
CA SER A 128 -0.66 -4.13 -10.05
C SER A 128 -1.06 -5.54 -9.64
N GLY A 129 -0.08 -6.40 -9.33
CA GLY A 129 -0.36 -7.73 -8.80
C GLY A 129 -1.15 -7.68 -7.49
N VAL A 130 -0.75 -6.83 -6.53
CA VAL A 130 -1.39 -6.74 -5.21
C VAL A 130 -2.81 -6.19 -5.27
N PHE A 131 -3.05 -5.17 -6.09
CA PHE A 131 -4.32 -4.45 -6.14
C PHE A 131 -5.20 -4.83 -7.34
N ASN A 132 -4.71 -5.72 -8.21
CA ASN A 132 -5.42 -6.18 -9.40
C ASN A 132 -5.88 -5.01 -10.29
N MET A 133 -4.96 -4.08 -10.55
CA MET A 133 -5.20 -2.82 -11.28
C MET A 133 -5.31 -3.06 -12.79
N ASP A 134 -6.45 -2.64 -13.37
CA ASP A 134 -6.72 -2.66 -14.81
C ASP A 134 -6.49 -1.25 -15.40
N GLY A 135 -5.24 -0.79 -15.44
CA GLY A 135 -4.87 0.47 -16.10
C GLY A 135 -3.81 1.31 -15.37
N LEU A 136 -3.09 2.14 -16.13
CA LEU A 136 -2.05 3.02 -15.62
C LEU A 136 -2.24 4.42 -16.21
N GLU A 137 -2.42 5.43 -15.35
CA GLU A 137 -2.50 6.84 -15.77
C GLU A 137 -1.14 7.52 -15.52
N MET A 138 -0.48 7.97 -16.59
CA MET A 138 0.74 8.77 -16.47
C MET A 138 0.38 10.26 -16.51
N VAL A 139 0.45 10.92 -15.37
CA VAL A 139 0.16 12.36 -15.25
C VAL A 139 1.47 13.14 -15.23
N PHE A 140 1.76 13.87 -16.31
CA PHE A 140 2.89 14.80 -16.35
C PHE A 140 2.46 16.14 -15.73
N THR A 141 2.78 16.37 -14.47
CA THR A 141 2.60 17.70 -13.85
C THR A 141 3.83 18.56 -14.12
N LYS A 142 3.65 19.64 -14.88
CA LYS A 142 4.69 20.65 -15.11
C LYS A 142 5.16 21.18 -13.76
N VAL A 143 6.48 21.27 -13.55
CA VAL A 143 7.04 22.01 -12.42
C VAL A 143 6.66 23.47 -12.63
N THR A 144 5.76 24.02 -11.79
CA THR A 144 5.58 25.47 -11.71
C THR A 144 6.89 26.04 -11.18
N PRO A 145 7.65 26.84 -11.95
CA PRO A 145 8.74 27.59 -11.37
C PRO A 145 8.11 28.49 -10.32
N ARG A 146 8.49 28.33 -9.05
CA ARG A 146 8.21 29.38 -8.07
C ARG A 146 9.01 30.59 -8.54
N THR A 147 8.34 31.55 -9.16
CA THR A 147 8.85 32.90 -9.29
C THR A 147 9.09 33.40 -7.88
N ILE A 148 10.34 33.33 -7.44
CA ILE A 148 10.82 34.17 -6.34
C ILE A 148 10.87 35.57 -6.95
N THR A 149 9.77 36.30 -6.85
CA THR A 149 9.82 37.76 -6.96
C THR A 149 10.33 38.28 -5.61
N ARG A 150 11.66 38.26 -5.48
CA ARG A 150 12.39 39.25 -4.68
C ARG A 150 12.85 40.34 -5.65
N PHE A 151 12.26 41.52 -5.48
CA PHE A 151 12.80 42.86 -5.76
C PHE A 151 11.87 43.73 -4.89
N GLU A 152 12.22 44.26 -3.71
CA GLU A 152 13.31 45.22 -3.44
C GLU A 152 13.47 46.23 -4.59
N CYS A 153 12.59 47.24 -4.59
CA CYS A 153 12.91 48.66 -4.47
C CYS A 153 11.70 49.39 -3.89
#